data_AF-A0A6A4IX85-F1
#
_entry.id   AF-A0A6A4IX85-F1
#
_cell.length_a   1.000
_cell.length_b   1.000
_cell.length_c   1.000
_cell.angle_alpha   90.00
_cell.angle_beta   90.00
_cell.angle_gamma   90.00
#
_symmetry.space_group_name_H-M   'P 1'
#
loop_
_entity.id
_entity.type
_entity.pdbx_description
1 polymer ?
#
loop_
_entity_poly.entity_id
_entity_poly.type
_entity_poly.pdbx_seq_one_letter_code
_entity_poly.pdbx_strand_id
1 'polypeptide(L)'
;MFRKTVRTKLMKKKLSLSALLHETIQRQWDEIKSQMFKFPYFDKWTDQMVHQCCVHSNTLSFEENDLIYVKDDANVYVTYFILEGSATVIQRLVVDKYKLKGDKRFRYKLHPNQNLRPSERTHKTEFIFMQTCLLKEGACFGLGEILSNHTLKANKGLKCLVVPKHIIHQNFTPNNIWKRIILFLDMNYPTVEEVFNMFVAGREWHLDSKELNRMEKFTNRDPLGTTIHDVPLSVRCEDIFLANKFKMAEKDPYYLFGEKYKNDDRKFVKDNVINLIDVKDLPELREAEKRREEEADRAEELEELKMDVKKKVSIVENHVIHNIGVQDTEADEYEGDHSEEQCCETSSDVNQED
;
A
#
# COMPACT_ATOMS: atom_id res chain seq x y z
N MET A 1 31.53 10.33 45.01
CA MET A 1 30.31 11.15 44.84
C MET A 1 29.53 10.86 43.53
N PHE A 2 30.16 10.36 42.46
CA PHE A 2 29.50 10.10 41.16
C PHE A 2 28.34 9.09 41.15
N ARG A 3 28.37 8.06 42.00
CA ARG A 3 27.27 7.06 42.07
C ARG A 3 25.94 7.64 42.58
N LYS A 4 25.98 8.68 43.43
CA LYS A 4 24.76 9.35 43.91
C LYS A 4 24.18 10.27 42.84
N THR A 5 25.03 10.96 42.07
CA THR A 5 24.63 11.88 40.99
C THR A 5 24.04 11.17 39.77
N VAL A 6 24.55 9.98 39.41
CA VAL A 6 23.98 9.17 38.32
C VAL A 6 22.62 8.59 38.73
N ARG A 7 22.48 8.13 39.98
CA ARG A 7 21.20 7.64 40.52
C ARG A 7 20.15 8.75 40.62
N THR A 8 20.54 9.98 40.96
CA THR A 8 19.63 11.13 40.99
C THR A 8 19.32 11.68 39.59
N LYS A 9 20.24 11.60 38.61
CA LYS A 9 19.94 11.91 37.20
C LYS A 9 18.99 10.88 36.55
N LEU A 10 19.13 9.59 36.88
CA LEU A 10 18.17 8.55 36.45
C LEU A 10 16.80 8.69 37.11
N MET A 11 16.74 9.11 38.38
CA MET A 11 15.48 9.32 39.10
C MET A 11 14.77 10.63 38.73
N LYS A 12 15.50 11.68 38.29
CA LYS A 12 14.91 12.96 37.85
C LYS A 12 14.28 12.90 36.45
N LYS A 13 14.50 11.82 35.69
CA LYS A 13 13.83 11.56 34.40
C LYS A 13 12.71 10.54 34.52
N LYS A 14 12.06 10.44 35.69
CA LYS A 14 10.67 9.98 35.78
C LYS A 14 9.74 11.04 35.20
N LEU A 15 9.94 11.43 33.93
CA LEU A 15 8.80 11.77 33.08
C LEU A 15 7.86 10.59 33.27
N SER A 16 6.66 10.85 33.80
CA SER A 16 5.82 9.78 34.33
C SER A 16 5.77 8.65 33.31
N LEU A 17 6.15 7.43 33.70
CA LEU A 17 6.21 6.30 32.78
C LEU A 17 4.87 6.15 32.04
N SER A 18 3.78 6.49 32.73
CA SER A 18 2.44 6.64 32.18
C SER A 18 2.35 7.64 31.01
N ALA A 19 2.96 8.83 31.11
CA ALA A 19 2.94 9.80 30.01
C ALA A 19 3.72 9.30 28.78
N LEU A 20 4.89 8.68 28.98
CA LEU A 20 5.67 8.11 27.87
C LEU A 20 4.96 6.92 27.22
N LEU A 21 4.34 6.06 28.03
CA LEU A 21 3.53 4.94 27.52
C LEU A 21 2.32 5.45 26.75
N HIS A 22 1.60 6.43 27.30
CA HIS A 22 0.45 7.04 26.64
C HIS A 22 0.83 7.65 25.30
N GLU A 23 1.93 8.42 25.24
CA GLU A 23 2.45 9.00 24.00
C GLU A 23 2.83 7.92 22.97
N THR A 24 3.47 6.84 23.41
CA THR A 24 3.89 5.75 22.52
C THR A 24 2.68 4.98 21.95
N ILE A 25 1.70 4.66 22.80
CA ILE A 25 0.47 3.95 22.40
C ILE A 25 -0.35 4.83 21.46
N GLN A 26 -0.49 6.13 21.78
CA GLN A 26 -1.20 7.07 20.94
C GLN A 26 -0.57 7.13 19.54
N ARG A 27 0.76 7.22 19.45
CA ARG A 27 1.46 7.21 18.16
C ARG A 27 1.25 5.90 17.38
N GLN A 28 1.21 4.75 18.05
CA GLN A 28 0.91 3.47 17.41
C GLN A 28 -0.52 3.44 16.87
N TRP A 29 -1.49 3.91 17.64
CA TRP A 29 -2.88 3.99 17.21
C TRP A 29 -3.09 4.98 16.07
N ASP A 30 -2.38 6.12 16.08
CA ASP A 30 -2.42 7.09 14.99
C ASP A 30 -1.81 6.52 13.70
N GLU A 31 -0.71 5.76 13.81
CA GLU A 31 -0.10 5.05 12.67
C GLU A 31 -1.07 4.01 12.08
N ILE A 32 -1.67 3.18 12.93
CA ILE A 32 -2.66 2.17 12.52
C ILE A 32 -3.89 2.85 11.91
N LYS A 33 -4.39 3.93 12.51
CA LYS A 33 -5.53 4.70 12.01
C LYS A 33 -5.24 5.24 10.61
N SER A 34 -4.06 5.83 10.41
CA SER A 34 -3.60 6.30 9.10
C SER A 34 -3.51 5.15 8.08
N GLN A 35 -3.01 3.98 8.49
CA GLN A 35 -2.95 2.78 7.64
C GLN A 35 -4.34 2.24 7.29
N MET A 36 -5.30 2.27 8.22
CA MET A 36 -6.68 1.85 7.98
C MET A 36 -7.37 2.72 6.93
N PHE A 37 -7.22 4.05 7.02
CA PHE A 37 -7.84 4.99 6.07
C PHE A 37 -7.25 4.94 4.65
N LYS A 38 -6.15 4.21 4.43
CA LYS A 38 -5.71 3.86 3.06
C LYS A 38 -6.72 2.98 2.34
N PHE A 39 -7.54 2.22 3.08
CA PHE A 39 -8.55 1.35 2.50
C PHE A 39 -9.93 2.00 2.56
N PRO A 40 -10.65 2.09 1.43
CA PRO A 40 -11.97 2.74 1.38
C PRO A 40 -13.05 1.97 2.16
N TYR A 41 -12.75 0.74 2.61
CA TYR A 41 -13.69 -0.10 3.35
C TYR A 41 -14.06 0.49 4.72
N PHE A 42 -13.18 1.33 5.28
CA PHE A 42 -13.33 1.89 6.64
C PHE A 42 -13.94 3.30 6.65
N ASP A 43 -14.23 3.91 5.50
CA ASP A 43 -14.74 5.30 5.41
C ASP A 43 -16.08 5.50 6.15
N LYS A 44 -16.90 4.45 6.25
CA LYS A 44 -18.23 4.51 6.93
C LYS A 44 -18.18 4.14 8.42
N TRP A 45 -17.00 3.90 8.98
CA TRP A 45 -16.86 3.48 10.38
C TRP A 45 -16.94 4.68 11.32
N THR A 46 -17.60 4.49 12.47
CA THR A 46 -17.63 5.52 13.53
C THR A 46 -16.30 5.57 14.27
N ASP A 47 -15.96 6.70 14.89
CA ASP A 47 -14.71 6.86 15.65
C ASP A 47 -14.54 5.80 16.75
N GLN A 48 -15.65 5.34 17.37
CA GLN A 48 -15.62 4.27 18.36
C GLN A 48 -15.20 2.92 17.75
N MET A 49 -15.72 2.60 16.55
CA MET A 49 -15.37 1.37 15.84
C MET A 49 -13.91 1.40 15.36
N VAL A 50 -13.45 2.56 14.88
CA VAL A 50 -12.06 2.77 14.48
C VAL A 50 -11.14 2.60 15.69
N HIS A 51 -11.46 3.22 16.83
CA HIS A 51 -10.69 3.08 18.06
C HIS A 51 -10.62 1.62 18.53
N GLN A 52 -11.75 0.90 18.56
CA GLN A 52 -11.76 -0.52 18.89
C GLN A 52 -10.88 -1.35 17.94
N CYS A 53 -10.92 -1.05 16.64
CA CYS A 53 -10.04 -1.71 15.68
C CYS A 53 -8.58 -1.43 15.98
N CYS A 54 -8.20 -0.16 16.20
CA CYS A 54 -6.83 0.24 16.50
C CYS A 54 -6.26 -0.45 17.74
N VAL A 55 -7.09 -0.67 18.76
CA VAL A 55 -6.69 -1.38 19.99
C VAL A 55 -6.35 -2.85 19.73
N HIS A 56 -7.05 -3.51 18.80
CA HIS A 56 -6.92 -4.95 18.56
C HIS A 56 -6.06 -5.30 17.34
N SER A 57 -5.72 -4.31 16.51
CA SER A 57 -4.93 -4.51 15.31
C SER A 57 -3.44 -4.35 15.55
N ASN A 58 -2.64 -4.99 14.71
CA ASN A 58 -1.19 -4.84 14.71
C ASN A 58 -0.64 -4.77 13.29
N THR A 59 0.51 -4.15 13.11
CA THR A 59 1.20 -4.07 11.83
C THR A 59 2.32 -5.10 11.79
N LEU A 60 2.24 -6.06 10.87
CA LEU A 60 3.23 -7.12 10.69
C LEU A 60 4.03 -6.92 9.41
N SER A 61 5.33 -7.17 9.48
CA SER A 61 6.23 -7.21 8.33
C SER A 61 6.74 -8.64 8.16
N PHE A 62 6.76 -9.12 6.93
CA PHE A 62 7.18 -10.48 6.58
C PHE A 62 8.47 -10.46 5.74
N GLU A 63 9.28 -11.49 5.89
CA GLU A 63 10.44 -11.72 5.03
C GLU A 63 10.04 -12.40 3.71
N GLU A 64 10.98 -12.42 2.75
CA GLU A 64 10.71 -13.01 1.45
C GLU A 64 10.56 -14.54 1.55
N ASN A 65 9.48 -15.07 0.98
CA ASN A 65 9.09 -16.48 1.02
C ASN A 65 8.53 -16.99 2.35
N ASP A 66 8.25 -16.10 3.31
CA ASP A 66 7.53 -16.48 4.53
C ASP A 66 6.12 -16.99 4.22
N LEU A 67 5.68 -18.00 4.96
CA LEU A 67 4.32 -18.54 4.86
C LEU A 67 3.40 -17.76 5.80
N ILE A 68 2.30 -17.25 5.27
CA ILE A 68 1.33 -16.47 6.01
C ILE A 68 0.16 -17.39 6.38
N TYR A 69 -0.14 -17.46 7.68
CA TYR A 69 -1.24 -18.24 8.21
C TYR A 69 -2.41 -17.32 8.56
N VAL A 70 -3.63 -17.71 8.15
CA VAL A 70 -4.87 -16.96 8.49
C VAL A 70 -5.28 -17.16 9.96
N LYS A 71 -4.64 -18.11 10.64
CA LYS A 71 -4.82 -18.38 12.06
C LYS A 71 -3.59 -17.89 12.80
N ASP A 72 -3.82 -17.09 13.82
CA ASP A 72 -2.78 -16.66 14.76
C ASP A 72 -2.38 -17.82 15.69
N ASP A 73 -1.31 -17.65 16.47
CA ASP A 73 -0.78 -18.64 17.42
C ASP A 73 -1.82 -19.09 18.46
N ALA A 74 -2.74 -18.20 18.81
CA ALA A 74 -3.89 -18.47 19.67
C ALA A 74 -5.05 -19.20 18.95
N ASN A 75 -4.85 -19.64 17.70
CA ASN A 75 -5.86 -20.23 16.81
C ASN A 75 -7.08 -19.31 16.59
N VAL A 76 -6.87 -17.99 16.71
CA VAL A 76 -7.86 -16.96 16.38
C VAL A 76 -7.72 -16.61 14.91
N TYR A 77 -8.84 -16.56 14.19
CA TYR A 77 -8.83 -16.13 12.79
C TYR A 77 -8.54 -14.64 12.70
N VAL A 78 -7.57 -14.30 11.86
CA VAL A 78 -7.13 -12.92 11.61
C VAL A 78 -7.30 -12.59 10.13
N THR A 79 -7.59 -11.32 9.89
CA THR A 79 -7.69 -10.71 8.56
C THR A 79 -6.44 -9.89 8.31
N TYR A 80 -5.89 -10.00 7.11
CA TYR A 80 -4.73 -9.24 6.65
C TYR A 80 -5.15 -8.23 5.59
N PHE A 81 -4.65 -7.01 5.73
CA PHE A 81 -4.75 -5.94 4.75
C PHE A 81 -3.35 -5.57 4.28
N ILE A 82 -3.06 -5.72 2.99
CA ILE A 82 -1.72 -5.49 2.45
C ILE A 82 -1.49 -3.98 2.33
N LEU A 83 -0.55 -3.47 3.12
CA LEU A 83 -0.15 -2.07 3.11
C LEU A 83 0.93 -1.82 2.07
N GLU A 84 1.93 -2.69 2.00
CA GLU A 84 3.07 -2.54 1.09
C GLU A 84 3.53 -3.93 0.64
N GLY A 85 4.04 -4.02 -0.59
CA GLY A 85 4.55 -5.28 -1.14
C GLY A 85 3.48 -6.14 -1.80
N SER A 86 3.71 -7.46 -1.82
CA SER A 86 2.77 -8.41 -2.44
C SER A 86 2.84 -9.78 -1.78
N ALA A 87 1.76 -10.54 -1.88
CA ALA A 87 1.66 -11.91 -1.41
C ALA A 87 1.16 -12.82 -2.54
N THR A 88 1.74 -14.01 -2.64
CA THR A 88 1.39 -15.00 -3.64
C THR A 88 0.51 -16.08 -3.02
N VAL A 89 -0.64 -16.35 -3.62
CA VAL A 89 -1.52 -17.46 -3.22
C VAL A 89 -1.10 -18.72 -3.96
N ILE A 90 -0.80 -19.77 -3.21
CA ILE A 90 -0.38 -21.07 -3.71
C ILE A 90 -1.47 -22.09 -3.39
N GLN A 91 -2.05 -22.65 -4.44
CA GLN A 91 -3.01 -23.72 -4.34
C GLN A 91 -2.34 -25.08 -4.55
N ARG A 92 -2.66 -26.03 -3.67
CA ARG A 92 -2.23 -27.41 -3.81
C ARG A 92 -3.29 -28.21 -4.57
N LEU A 93 -2.90 -28.78 -5.69
CA LEU A 93 -3.68 -29.73 -6.47
C LEU A 93 -3.22 -31.16 -6.21
N VAL A 94 -4.17 -32.07 -6.08
CA VAL A 94 -3.94 -33.52 -6.06
C VAL A 94 -4.35 -34.08 -7.42
N VAL A 95 -3.38 -34.65 -8.14
CA VAL A 95 -3.60 -35.18 -9.50
C VAL A 95 -3.17 -36.63 -9.60
N ASP A 96 -3.89 -37.40 -10.40
CA ASP A 96 -3.51 -38.76 -10.76
C ASP A 96 -2.84 -38.77 -12.13
N LYS A 97 -1.64 -39.34 -12.16
CA LYS A 97 -0.82 -39.50 -13.35
C LYS A 97 -0.98 -40.90 -13.91
N TYR A 98 -1.28 -40.97 -15.20
CA TYR A 98 -1.40 -42.24 -15.91
C TYR A 98 -0.83 -42.13 -17.32
N LYS A 99 -0.57 -43.30 -17.91
CA LYS A 99 -0.06 -43.44 -19.26
C LYS A 99 -0.95 -44.41 -20.02
N LEU A 100 -1.42 -44.00 -21.20
CA LEU A 100 -2.17 -44.88 -22.08
C LEU A 100 -1.21 -45.82 -22.81
N LYS A 101 -1.66 -47.05 -23.10
CA LYS A 101 -0.85 -48.01 -23.88
C LYS A 101 -0.57 -47.42 -25.26
N GLY A 102 0.71 -47.28 -25.61
CA GLY A 102 1.15 -46.72 -26.89
C GLY A 102 1.42 -45.21 -26.88
N ASP A 103 0.99 -44.48 -25.87
CA ASP A 103 1.29 -43.05 -25.75
C ASP A 103 2.68 -42.87 -25.14
N LYS A 104 3.47 -41.93 -25.66
CA LYS A 104 4.75 -41.53 -25.03
C LYS A 104 4.52 -40.51 -23.92
N ARG A 105 3.40 -39.80 -23.94
CA ARG A 105 3.08 -38.69 -23.03
C ARG A 105 2.32 -39.19 -21.79
N PHE A 106 2.56 -38.54 -20.66
CA PHE A 106 1.75 -38.73 -19.45
C PHE A 106 0.51 -37.87 -19.54
N ARG A 107 -0.62 -38.41 -19.09
CA ARG A 107 -1.86 -37.64 -18.90
C ARG A 107 -2.15 -37.51 -17.41
N TYR A 108 -2.88 -36.46 -17.10
CA TYR A 108 -3.26 -36.12 -15.73
C TYR A 108 -4.78 -36.12 -15.63
N LYS A 109 -5.29 -36.52 -14.47
CA LYS A 109 -6.71 -36.37 -14.08
C LYS A 109 -6.75 -35.76 -12.69
N LEU A 110 -7.76 -34.94 -12.44
CA LEU A 110 -7.99 -34.42 -11.10
C LEU A 110 -8.39 -35.58 -10.17
N HIS A 111 -7.72 -35.69 -9.01
CA HIS A 111 -8.07 -36.70 -8.03
C HIS A 111 -9.39 -36.30 -7.32
N PRO A 112 -10.33 -37.22 -7.06
CA PRO A 112 -11.62 -36.88 -6.46
C PRO A 112 -11.52 -36.27 -5.05
N ASN A 113 -10.49 -36.62 -4.29
CA ASN A 113 -10.27 -36.08 -2.94
C ASN A 113 -9.07 -35.11 -2.88
N GLN A 114 -9.32 -33.81 -2.87
CA GLN A 114 -8.26 -32.79 -2.81
C GLN A 114 -7.63 -32.63 -1.40
N ASN A 115 -8.24 -33.25 -0.39
CA ASN A 115 -7.80 -33.17 1.00
C ASN A 115 -6.87 -34.33 1.41
N LEU A 116 -6.30 -35.06 0.44
CA LEU A 116 -5.37 -36.14 0.74
C LEU A 116 -4.21 -35.67 1.62
N ARG A 117 -3.89 -36.50 2.62
CA ARG A 117 -2.70 -36.33 3.43
C ARG A 117 -1.49 -36.89 2.70
N PRO A 118 -0.27 -36.33 2.92
CA PRO A 118 0.95 -36.88 2.31
C PRO A 118 1.20 -38.36 2.61
N SER A 119 0.71 -38.86 3.76
CA SER A 119 0.78 -40.26 4.19
C SER A 119 -0.07 -41.22 3.35
N GLU A 120 -1.12 -40.73 2.70
CA GLU A 120 -2.08 -41.53 1.93
C GLU A 120 -1.73 -41.55 0.43
N ARG A 121 -0.55 -41.04 0.08
CA ARG A 121 -0.12 -40.90 -1.31
C ARG A 121 0.11 -42.26 -1.95
N THR A 122 -0.59 -42.52 -3.05
CA THR A 122 -0.30 -43.65 -3.94
C THR A 122 0.76 -43.28 -4.97
N HIS A 123 1.50 -44.24 -5.53
CA HIS A 123 2.49 -44.01 -6.60
C HIS A 123 1.93 -43.30 -7.85
N LYS A 124 0.61 -43.37 -8.07
CA LYS A 124 -0.08 -42.70 -9.19
C LYS A 124 -0.45 -41.25 -8.86
N THR A 125 -0.46 -40.88 -7.59
CA THR A 125 -0.95 -39.59 -7.12
C THR A 125 0.22 -38.64 -6.87
N GLU A 126 0.14 -37.45 -7.44
CA GLU A 126 1.15 -36.39 -7.32
C GLU A 126 0.51 -35.14 -6.70
N PHE A 127 1.23 -34.49 -5.78
CA PHE A 127 0.87 -33.19 -5.23
C PHE A 127 1.57 -32.11 -6.05
N ILE A 128 0.80 -31.17 -6.58
CA ILE A 128 1.29 -30.09 -7.44
C ILE A 128 0.89 -28.76 -6.80
N PHE A 129 1.86 -27.86 -6.65
CA PHE A 129 1.61 -26.53 -6.13
C PHE A 129 1.59 -25.55 -7.29
N MET A 130 0.47 -24.86 -7.44
CA MET A 130 0.26 -23.86 -8.47
C MET A 130 0.16 -22.48 -7.83
N GLN A 131 0.85 -21.51 -8.40
CA GLN A 131 0.62 -20.11 -8.09
C GLN A 131 -0.68 -19.68 -8.79
N THR A 132 -1.66 -19.26 -8.00
CA THR A 132 -3.00 -18.94 -8.51
C THR A 132 -3.20 -17.43 -8.62
N CYS A 133 -2.97 -16.71 -7.52
CA CYS A 133 -3.24 -15.28 -7.43
C CYS A 133 -2.03 -14.52 -6.86
N LEU A 134 -1.87 -13.26 -7.28
CA LEU A 134 -0.91 -12.32 -6.71
C LEU A 134 -1.69 -11.16 -6.07
N LEU A 135 -1.66 -11.09 -4.74
CA LEU A 135 -2.24 -10.03 -3.95
C LEU A 135 -1.22 -8.89 -3.81
N LYS A 136 -1.64 -7.66 -4.04
CA LYS A 136 -0.80 -6.46 -3.97
C LYS A 136 -1.29 -5.51 -2.89
N GLU A 137 -0.57 -4.41 -2.69
CA GLU A 137 -1.04 -3.26 -1.89
C GLU A 137 -2.51 -2.92 -2.19
N GLY A 138 -3.29 -2.70 -1.13
CA GLY A 138 -4.73 -2.46 -1.21
C GLY A 138 -5.60 -3.74 -1.14
N ALA A 139 -5.01 -4.92 -1.36
CA ALA A 139 -5.73 -6.18 -1.25
C ALA A 139 -5.93 -6.60 0.21
N CYS A 140 -6.96 -7.40 0.46
CA CYS A 140 -7.25 -8.00 1.76
C CYS A 140 -7.52 -9.51 1.64
N PHE A 141 -7.23 -10.25 2.69
CA PHE A 141 -7.50 -11.69 2.79
C PHE A 141 -7.69 -12.12 4.25
N GLY A 142 -8.27 -13.30 4.49
CA GLY A 142 -8.60 -13.81 5.82
C GLY A 142 -9.98 -13.39 6.34
N LEU A 143 -10.84 -12.80 5.49
CA LEU A 143 -12.21 -12.45 5.86
C LEU A 143 -13.11 -13.69 6.01
N GLY A 144 -12.70 -14.81 5.41
CA GLY A 144 -13.42 -16.07 5.34
C GLY A 144 -13.69 -16.57 3.92
N GLU A 145 -13.07 -15.94 2.93
CA GLU A 145 -13.14 -16.35 1.53
C GLU A 145 -12.40 -17.67 1.25
N ILE A 146 -12.63 -18.28 0.09
CA ILE A 146 -12.05 -19.58 -0.31
C ILE A 146 -10.52 -19.51 -0.33
N LEU A 147 -9.95 -18.39 -0.76
CA LEU A 147 -8.49 -18.19 -0.86
C LEU A 147 -7.79 -18.37 0.50
N SER A 148 -8.49 -18.09 1.61
CA SER A 148 -7.95 -18.21 2.96
C SER A 148 -7.65 -19.66 3.38
N ASN A 149 -8.19 -20.65 2.67
CA ASN A 149 -7.89 -22.08 2.86
C ASN A 149 -6.58 -22.52 2.18
N HIS A 150 -5.99 -21.65 1.36
CA HIS A 150 -4.79 -21.94 0.58
C HIS A 150 -3.55 -21.31 1.22
N THR A 151 -2.38 -21.79 0.81
CA THR A 151 -1.11 -21.33 1.37
C THR A 151 -0.79 -19.96 0.78
N LEU A 152 -0.59 -18.97 1.63
CA LEU A 152 -0.11 -17.64 1.22
C LEU A 152 1.39 -17.55 1.47
N LYS A 153 2.12 -17.01 0.48
CA LYS A 153 3.56 -16.79 0.54
C LYS A 153 3.84 -15.30 0.42
N ALA A 154 4.58 -14.73 1.36
CA ALA A 154 5.04 -13.36 1.30
C ALA A 154 6.08 -13.19 0.19
N ASN A 155 5.95 -12.12 -0.60
CA ASN A 155 7.01 -11.66 -1.49
C ASN A 155 7.83 -10.58 -0.77
N LYS A 156 8.91 -10.12 -1.41
CA LYS A 156 9.84 -9.17 -0.82
C LYS A 156 9.15 -7.88 -0.34
N GLY A 157 9.37 -7.54 0.94
CA GLY A 157 8.92 -6.28 1.54
C GLY A 157 7.43 -6.23 1.85
N LEU A 158 6.81 -7.37 2.20
CA LEU A 158 5.39 -7.42 2.54
C LEU A 158 5.15 -6.82 3.94
N LYS A 159 4.30 -5.80 4.02
CA LYS A 159 3.79 -5.21 5.26
C LYS A 159 2.26 -5.29 5.25
N CYS A 160 1.69 -5.83 6.32
CA CYS A 160 0.25 -6.03 6.44
C CYS A 160 -0.27 -5.42 7.74
N LEU A 161 -1.45 -4.81 7.68
CA LEU A 161 -2.27 -4.54 8.85
C LEU A 161 -3.07 -5.81 9.17
N VAL A 162 -2.94 -6.29 10.40
CA VAL A 162 -3.62 -7.50 10.89
C VAL A 162 -4.73 -7.08 11.83
N VAL A 163 -5.94 -7.56 11.54
CA VAL A 163 -7.13 -7.28 12.36
C VAL A 163 -7.80 -8.60 12.70
N PRO A 164 -8.11 -8.88 13.98
CA PRO A 164 -8.87 -10.07 14.33
C PRO A 164 -10.22 -10.11 13.60
N LYS A 165 -10.54 -11.26 13.01
CA LYS A 165 -11.75 -11.43 12.19
C LYS A 165 -13.02 -11.07 12.95
N HIS A 166 -13.10 -11.41 14.24
CA HIS A 166 -14.28 -11.12 15.05
C HIS A 166 -14.57 -9.61 15.14
N ILE A 167 -13.57 -8.74 15.21
CA ILE A 167 -13.76 -7.28 15.25
C ILE A 167 -14.39 -6.77 13.95
N ILE A 168 -13.92 -7.29 12.81
CA ILE A 168 -14.44 -6.95 11.48
C ILE A 168 -15.91 -7.37 11.33
N HIS A 169 -16.29 -8.54 11.88
CA HIS A 169 -17.64 -9.10 11.75
C HIS A 169 -18.63 -8.64 12.83
N GLN A 170 -18.15 -8.27 14.03
CA GLN A 170 -18.99 -7.73 15.13
C GLN A 170 -19.50 -6.32 14.81
N ASN A 171 -18.64 -5.54 14.18
CA ASN A 171 -18.93 -4.19 13.71
C ASN A 171 -19.79 -4.30 12.46
N PHE A 172 -21.10 -4.49 12.62
CA PHE A 172 -22.09 -4.55 11.54
C PHE A 172 -22.06 -3.25 10.74
N THR A 173 -21.19 -3.17 9.74
CA THR A 173 -21.11 -2.03 8.84
C THR A 173 -22.46 -1.86 8.13
N PRO A 174 -23.00 -0.63 8.02
CA PRO A 174 -24.13 -0.40 7.13
C PRO A 174 -23.76 -0.89 5.73
N ASN A 175 -24.63 -1.71 5.14
CA ASN A 175 -24.52 -2.30 3.79
C ASN A 175 -23.70 -3.59 3.64
N ASN A 176 -23.26 -4.24 4.73
CA ASN A 176 -22.68 -5.59 4.66
C ASN A 176 -21.52 -5.69 3.65
N ILE A 177 -20.64 -4.68 3.68
CA ILE A 177 -19.55 -4.48 2.73
C ILE A 177 -18.61 -5.69 2.70
N TRP A 178 -18.32 -6.26 3.88
CA TRP A 178 -17.43 -7.42 4.00
C TRP A 178 -17.95 -8.66 3.27
N LYS A 179 -19.26 -8.96 3.29
CA LYS A 179 -19.79 -10.08 2.50
C LYS A 179 -19.72 -9.83 1.00
N ARG A 180 -19.86 -8.58 0.55
CA ARG A 180 -19.68 -8.23 -0.87
C ARG A 180 -18.22 -8.42 -1.30
N ILE A 181 -17.27 -8.03 -0.44
CA ILE A 181 -15.84 -8.24 -0.68
C ILE A 181 -15.53 -9.74 -0.74
N ILE A 182 -16.05 -10.54 0.20
CA ILE A 182 -15.88 -12.00 0.18
C ILE A 182 -16.41 -12.57 -1.13
N LEU A 183 -17.63 -12.21 -1.52
CA LEU A 183 -18.22 -12.67 -2.78
C LEU A 183 -17.37 -12.24 -3.99
N PHE A 184 -16.87 -11.01 -4.00
CA PHE A 184 -15.99 -10.52 -5.05
C PHE A 184 -14.68 -11.33 -5.12
N LEU A 185 -14.04 -11.59 -3.97
CA LEU A 185 -12.83 -12.39 -3.92
C LEU A 185 -13.08 -13.83 -4.41
N ASP A 186 -14.18 -14.45 -3.99
CA ASP A 186 -14.56 -15.80 -4.41
C ASP A 186 -14.92 -15.89 -5.90
N MET A 187 -15.54 -14.85 -6.46
CA MET A 187 -15.87 -14.78 -7.89
C MET A 187 -14.64 -14.60 -8.78
N ASN A 188 -13.60 -13.92 -8.28
CA ASN A 188 -12.34 -13.73 -9.02
C ASN A 188 -11.34 -14.86 -8.76
N TYR A 189 -11.55 -15.67 -7.72
CA TYR A 189 -10.66 -16.77 -7.39
C TYR A 189 -10.99 -18.00 -8.26
N PRO A 190 -10.03 -18.54 -9.03
CA PRO A 190 -10.32 -19.63 -9.94
C PRO A 190 -10.59 -20.92 -9.18
N THR A 191 -11.49 -21.73 -9.74
CA THR A 191 -11.87 -23.02 -9.19
C THR A 191 -10.74 -24.05 -9.35
N VAL A 192 -10.81 -25.13 -8.55
CA VAL A 192 -9.83 -26.23 -8.63
C VAL A 192 -9.77 -26.83 -10.04
N GLU A 193 -10.91 -26.94 -10.72
CA GLU A 193 -11.01 -27.48 -12.08
C GLU A 193 -10.34 -26.55 -13.11
N GLU A 194 -10.54 -25.24 -13.00
CA GLU A 194 -9.90 -24.26 -13.85
C GLU A 194 -8.38 -24.26 -13.66
N VAL A 195 -7.91 -24.30 -12.41
CA VAL A 195 -6.47 -24.37 -12.11
C VAL A 195 -5.87 -25.69 -12.62
N PHE A 196 -6.63 -26.79 -12.56
CA PHE A 196 -6.21 -28.06 -13.16
C PHE A 196 -6.11 -27.96 -14.69
N ASN A 197 -7.08 -27.34 -15.35
CA ASN A 197 -7.06 -27.14 -16.81
C ASN A 197 -5.87 -26.27 -17.23
N MET A 198 -5.59 -25.19 -16.49
CA MET A 198 -4.40 -24.36 -16.70
C MET A 198 -3.12 -25.16 -16.51
N PHE A 199 -3.07 -26.05 -15.51
CA PHE A 199 -1.94 -26.94 -15.31
C PHE A 199 -1.73 -27.90 -16.49
N VAL A 200 -2.79 -28.56 -16.98
CA VAL A 200 -2.70 -29.47 -18.13
C VAL A 200 -2.27 -28.72 -19.38
N ALA A 201 -2.89 -27.57 -19.67
CA ALA A 201 -2.53 -26.72 -20.79
C ALA A 201 -1.06 -26.27 -20.73
N GLY A 202 -0.57 -25.88 -19.54
CA GLY A 202 0.83 -25.52 -19.34
C GLY A 202 1.79 -26.69 -19.57
N ARG A 203 1.40 -27.92 -19.20
CA ARG A 203 2.20 -29.13 -19.47
C ARG A 203 2.22 -29.51 -20.94
N GLU A 204 1.08 -29.43 -21.62
CA GLU A 204 0.97 -29.68 -23.05
C GLU A 204 1.78 -28.67 -23.85
N TRP A 205 1.61 -27.37 -23.56
CA TRP A 205 2.39 -26.30 -24.15
C TRP A 205 3.89 -26.49 -23.97
N HIS A 206 4.35 -26.86 -22.77
CA HIS A 206 5.78 -27.12 -22.52
C HIS A 206 6.34 -28.27 -23.36
N LEU A 207 5.54 -29.31 -23.60
CA LEU A 207 5.94 -30.42 -24.44
C LEU A 207 5.95 -30.01 -25.91
N ASP A 208 4.89 -29.35 -26.38
CA ASP A 208 4.76 -28.95 -27.77
C ASP A 208 5.79 -27.87 -28.14
N SER A 209 6.04 -26.91 -27.26
CA SER A 209 7.12 -25.93 -27.41
C SER A 209 8.49 -26.60 -27.50
N LYS A 210 8.76 -27.67 -26.72
CA LYS A 210 10.01 -28.42 -26.84
C LYS A 210 10.12 -29.18 -28.16
N GLU A 211 9.03 -29.75 -28.64
CA GLU A 211 9.02 -30.44 -29.94
C GLU A 211 9.20 -29.45 -31.08
N LEU A 212 8.55 -28.27 -31.04
CA LEU A 212 8.77 -27.18 -32.00
C LEU A 212 10.24 -26.73 -32.00
N ASN A 213 10.81 -26.44 -30.83
CA ASN A 213 12.23 -26.08 -30.68
C ASN A 213 13.18 -27.18 -31.20
N ARG A 214 12.78 -28.46 -31.12
CA ARG A 214 13.56 -29.56 -31.71
C ARG A 214 13.44 -29.55 -33.22
N MET A 215 12.23 -29.40 -33.76
CA MET A 215 11.98 -29.31 -35.19
C MET A 215 12.72 -28.12 -35.82
N GLU A 216 12.73 -26.95 -35.18
CA GLU A 216 13.52 -25.78 -35.61
C GLU A 216 15.02 -26.08 -35.69
N LYS A 217 15.56 -26.84 -34.72
CA LYS A 217 16.98 -27.25 -34.74
C LYS A 217 17.30 -28.23 -35.86
N PHE A 218 16.31 -29.01 -36.31
CA PHE A 218 16.44 -29.86 -37.50
C PHE A 218 16.30 -29.04 -38.80
N THR A 219 15.60 -27.91 -38.77
CA THR A 219 15.58 -26.91 -39.85
C THR A 219 16.71 -25.89 -39.68
N ASN A 220 17.94 -26.35 -39.43
CA ASN A 220 19.16 -25.52 -39.55
C ASN A 220 19.46 -25.09 -41.01
N ARG A 221 18.51 -25.28 -41.92
CA ARG A 221 18.46 -24.67 -43.23
C ARG A 221 17.26 -23.75 -43.18
N ASP A 222 17.48 -22.45 -43.25
CA ASP A 222 16.41 -21.51 -43.57
C ASP A 222 15.74 -22.01 -44.87
N PRO A 223 14.52 -22.58 -44.82
CA PRO A 223 13.92 -23.15 -46.02
C PRO A 223 13.60 -22.05 -47.05
N LEU A 224 13.54 -20.80 -46.59
CA LEU A 224 13.02 -19.63 -47.29
C LEU A 224 14.03 -18.47 -47.34
N GLY A 225 15.21 -18.59 -46.71
CA GLY A 225 16.19 -17.50 -46.63
C GLY A 225 15.66 -16.23 -45.96
N THR A 226 14.66 -16.36 -45.10
CA THR A 226 14.03 -15.23 -44.42
C THR A 226 14.99 -14.65 -43.39
N THR A 227 15.39 -13.42 -43.63
CA THR A 227 16.24 -12.63 -42.76
C THR A 227 15.38 -11.84 -41.78
N ILE A 228 15.99 -11.31 -40.71
CA ILE A 228 15.33 -10.37 -39.80
C ILE A 228 14.71 -9.17 -40.55
N HIS A 229 15.18 -8.85 -41.76
CA HIS A 229 14.64 -7.75 -42.56
C HIS A 229 13.27 -8.05 -43.18
N ASP A 230 12.87 -9.32 -43.26
CA ASP A 230 11.57 -9.76 -43.79
C ASP A 230 10.45 -9.66 -42.75
N VAL A 231 10.81 -9.41 -41.48
CA VAL A 231 9.87 -9.08 -40.42
C VAL A 231 9.59 -7.56 -40.48
N PRO A 232 8.30 -7.15 -40.55
CA PRO A 232 7.92 -5.75 -40.52
C PRO A 232 8.59 -4.98 -39.38
N LEU A 233 9.05 -3.77 -39.68
CA LEU A 233 9.85 -2.95 -38.76
C LEU A 233 9.15 -2.75 -37.41
N SER A 234 7.83 -2.60 -37.41
CA SER A 234 7.01 -2.43 -36.20
C SER A 234 7.16 -3.59 -35.22
N VAL A 235 7.09 -4.83 -35.70
CA VAL A 235 7.21 -6.05 -34.87
C VAL A 235 8.64 -6.21 -34.36
N ARG A 236 9.64 -5.86 -35.19
CA ARG A 236 11.05 -5.82 -34.76
C ARG A 236 11.31 -4.78 -33.67
N CYS A 237 10.61 -3.67 -33.72
CA CYS A 237 10.72 -2.60 -32.72
C CYS A 237 10.09 -2.98 -31.38
N GLU A 238 9.13 -3.91 -31.37
CA GLU A 238 8.42 -4.37 -30.16
C GLU A 238 9.20 -5.46 -29.41
N ASP A 239 9.78 -6.44 -30.12
CA ASP A 239 10.57 -7.53 -29.51
C ASP A 239 11.86 -7.06 -28.84
N ILE A 240 12.39 -5.92 -29.30
CA ILE A 240 13.64 -5.37 -28.80
C ILE A 240 13.29 -4.19 -27.90
N PHE A 241 13.52 -4.40 -26.61
CA PHE A 241 13.57 -3.48 -25.47
C PHE A 241 14.39 -2.15 -25.66
N LEU A 242 14.57 -1.66 -26.90
CA LEU A 242 15.55 -0.64 -27.33
C LEU A 242 14.94 0.46 -28.22
N ALA A 243 13.63 0.74 -28.19
CA ALA A 243 13.04 1.85 -28.94
C ALA A 243 13.83 3.18 -28.82
N ASN A 244 14.48 3.43 -27.68
CA ASN A 244 15.32 4.61 -27.45
C ASN A 244 16.67 4.65 -28.21
N LYS A 245 17.16 3.53 -28.76
CA LYS A 245 18.40 3.49 -29.58
C LYS A 245 18.16 3.73 -31.08
N PHE A 246 16.92 3.73 -31.54
CA PHE A 246 16.58 3.79 -32.97
C PHE A 246 16.31 5.20 -33.53
N LYS A 247 16.49 6.27 -32.74
CA LYS A 247 16.41 7.66 -33.25
C LYS A 247 17.34 7.95 -34.45
N MET A 248 18.38 7.16 -34.66
CA MET A 248 19.27 7.28 -35.82
C MET A 248 18.75 6.57 -37.07
N ALA A 249 18.04 5.44 -36.95
CA ALA A 249 17.43 4.74 -38.09
C ALA A 249 16.28 5.56 -38.71
N GLU A 250 15.67 6.44 -37.92
CA GLU A 250 14.66 7.38 -38.39
C GLU A 250 15.25 8.53 -39.24
N LYS A 251 16.56 8.82 -39.08
CA LYS A 251 17.29 9.87 -39.80
C LYS A 251 18.07 9.35 -41.02
N ASP A 252 18.49 8.09 -41.00
CA ASP A 252 19.26 7.47 -42.07
C ASP A 252 18.66 6.11 -42.47
N PRO A 253 18.12 5.96 -43.69
CA PRO A 253 17.53 4.72 -44.17
C PRO A 253 18.53 3.55 -44.30
N TYR A 254 19.85 3.80 -44.24
CA TYR A 254 20.90 2.80 -44.48
C TYR A 254 21.65 2.33 -43.22
N TYR A 255 21.13 2.63 -42.03
CA TYR A 255 21.75 2.24 -40.77
C TYR A 255 21.81 0.70 -40.57
N LEU A 256 23.03 0.16 -40.38
CA LEU A 256 23.30 -1.26 -40.09
C LEU A 256 23.70 -1.45 -38.61
N PHE A 257 22.95 -2.30 -37.89
CA PHE A 257 23.16 -2.54 -36.46
C PHE A 257 24.38 -3.47 -36.23
N GLY A 258 25.44 -3.01 -35.54
CA GLY A 258 26.59 -3.89 -35.20
C GLY A 258 27.92 -3.23 -34.82
N GLU A 259 28.12 -1.93 -35.02
CA GLU A 259 29.35 -1.26 -34.55
C GLU A 259 29.29 -1.04 -33.02
N LYS A 260 30.21 -1.68 -32.29
CA LYS A 260 30.25 -1.70 -30.83
C LYS A 260 30.73 -0.36 -30.27
N TYR A 261 30.01 0.18 -29.29
CA TYR A 261 30.60 1.03 -28.25
C TYR A 261 30.34 0.51 -26.84
N LYS A 262 31.38 0.70 -26.01
CA LYS A 262 31.60 0.18 -24.68
C LYS A 262 30.63 0.74 -23.63
N ASN A 263 30.33 -0.14 -22.66
CA ASN A 263 30.16 0.09 -21.22
C ASN A 263 29.54 1.42 -20.78
N ASP A 264 28.23 1.46 -20.51
CA ASP A 264 27.67 1.43 -19.15
C ASP A 264 26.14 1.27 -19.28
N ASP A 265 25.46 1.02 -18.17
CA ASP A 265 24.00 1.15 -17.91
C ASP A 265 23.37 -0.07 -17.26
N ARG A 266 23.71 -0.21 -15.98
CA ARG A 266 22.80 -0.74 -14.95
C ARG A 266 21.59 0.19 -14.82
N LYS A 267 20.42 -0.19 -15.37
CA LYS A 267 19.06 0.16 -14.84
C LYS A 267 17.96 -0.28 -15.80
N PHE A 268 17.47 -1.51 -15.74
CA PHE A 268 16.16 -1.85 -16.32
C PHE A 268 15.57 -3.10 -15.65
N VAL A 269 14.96 -2.88 -14.48
CA VAL A 269 13.97 -3.81 -13.90
C VAL A 269 12.80 -2.99 -13.38
N LYS A 270 12.02 -2.48 -14.32
CA LYS A 270 10.63 -2.04 -14.26
C LYS A 270 10.27 -2.09 -15.74
N ASP A 271 9.67 -3.16 -16.23
CA ASP A 271 8.21 -3.30 -16.21
C ASP A 271 7.87 -4.74 -16.55
N ASN A 272 7.25 -5.43 -15.60
CA ASN A 272 6.33 -6.54 -15.82
C ASN A 272 5.60 -6.75 -14.50
N VAL A 273 4.87 -5.69 -14.14
CA VAL A 273 3.97 -5.65 -13.00
C VAL A 273 2.58 -5.59 -13.61
N ILE A 274 1.79 -6.65 -13.41
CA ILE A 274 0.36 -6.66 -13.73
C ILE A 274 -0.31 -5.58 -12.86
N ASN A 275 -0.37 -4.35 -13.32
CA ASN A 275 -1.15 -3.31 -12.64
C ASN A 275 -2.62 -3.61 -12.92
N LEU A 276 -3.29 -4.21 -11.95
CA LEU A 276 -4.73 -4.12 -11.85
C LEU A 276 -5.11 -4.23 -10.38
N ILE A 277 -5.29 -3.05 -9.77
CA ILE A 277 -6.62 -2.62 -9.40
C ILE A 277 -6.68 -1.14 -9.80
N ASP A 278 -7.27 -0.81 -10.96
CA ASP A 278 -7.80 0.54 -11.10
C ASP A 278 -9.12 0.51 -10.30
N VAL A 279 -9.06 0.98 -9.05
CA VAL A 279 -10.19 1.06 -8.11
C VAL A 279 -11.30 2.03 -8.61
N LYS A 280 -11.12 2.57 -9.82
CA LYS A 280 -11.94 3.60 -10.47
C LYS A 280 -13.32 3.15 -10.95
N ASP A 281 -13.64 1.85 -10.91
CA ASP A 281 -14.90 1.32 -11.44
C ASP A 281 -16.04 1.24 -10.40
N LEU A 282 -15.85 1.72 -9.17
CA LEU A 282 -16.96 1.94 -8.23
C LEU A 282 -17.37 3.43 -8.21
N PRO A 283 -18.61 3.78 -8.62
CA PRO A 283 -19.09 5.17 -8.65
C PRO A 283 -19.00 5.87 -7.29
N GLU A 284 -19.25 5.12 -6.20
CA GLU A 284 -19.22 5.63 -4.83
C GLU A 284 -17.80 6.10 -4.39
N LEU A 285 -16.73 5.52 -4.96
CA LEU A 285 -15.35 5.86 -4.60
C LEU A 285 -14.82 7.06 -5.39
N ARG A 286 -15.22 7.22 -6.65
CA ARG A 286 -14.90 8.41 -7.45
C ARG A 286 -15.51 9.68 -6.84
N GLU A 287 -16.72 9.57 -6.29
CA GLU A 287 -17.36 10.66 -5.55
C GLU A 287 -16.72 10.95 -4.18
N ALA A 288 -16.09 9.95 -3.56
CA ALA A 288 -15.36 10.11 -2.31
C ALA A 288 -13.98 10.74 -2.54
N GLU A 289 -13.27 10.34 -3.60
CA GLU A 289 -12.01 10.96 -4.03
C GLU A 289 -12.22 12.42 -4.43
N LYS A 290 -13.24 12.71 -5.24
CA LYS A 290 -13.58 14.09 -5.62
C LYS A 290 -13.90 14.97 -4.41
N ARG A 291 -14.61 14.42 -3.41
CA ARG A 291 -14.88 15.13 -2.14
C ARG A 291 -13.61 15.40 -1.33
N ARG A 292 -12.65 14.46 -1.31
CA ARG A 292 -11.35 14.65 -0.64
C ARG A 292 -10.50 15.69 -1.34
N GLU A 293 -10.51 15.71 -2.67
CA GLU A 293 -9.79 16.68 -3.48
C GLU A 293 -10.38 18.09 -3.27
N GLU A 294 -11.72 18.23 -3.31
CA GLU A 294 -12.43 19.47 -2.99
C GLU A 294 -12.25 19.95 -1.54
N GLU A 295 -11.95 19.05 -0.60
CA GLU A 295 -11.69 19.37 0.80
C GLU A 295 -10.21 19.76 1.02
N ALA A 296 -9.29 19.15 0.26
CA ALA A 296 -7.87 19.53 0.23
C ALA A 296 -7.68 20.93 -0.38
N ASP A 297 -8.32 21.20 -1.52
CA ASP A 297 -8.29 22.51 -2.18
C ASP A 297 -8.84 23.61 -1.25
N ARG A 298 -9.96 23.33 -0.55
CA ARG A 298 -10.51 24.26 0.45
C ARG A 298 -9.61 24.47 1.67
N ALA A 299 -8.85 23.45 2.08
CA ALA A 299 -7.90 23.57 3.17
C ALA A 299 -6.68 24.42 2.77
N GLU A 300 -6.23 24.30 1.52
CA GLU A 300 -5.17 25.13 0.94
C GLU A 300 -5.60 26.60 0.83
N GLU A 301 -6.81 26.88 0.29
CA GLU A 301 -7.38 28.24 0.27
C GLU A 301 -7.48 28.85 1.67
N LEU A 302 -7.84 28.05 2.69
CA LEU A 302 -7.94 28.52 4.07
C LEU A 302 -6.55 28.81 4.67
N GLU A 303 -5.50 28.08 4.29
CA GLU A 303 -4.12 28.39 4.67
C GLU A 303 -3.62 29.68 4.02
N GLU A 304 -3.91 29.90 2.73
CA GLU A 304 -3.58 31.16 2.04
C GLU A 304 -4.28 32.36 2.70
N LEU A 305 -5.56 32.24 3.03
CA LEU A 305 -6.31 33.28 3.75
C LEU A 305 -5.74 33.55 5.15
N LYS A 306 -5.32 32.51 5.88
CA LYS A 306 -4.67 32.66 7.19
C LYS A 306 -3.32 33.37 7.06
N MET A 307 -2.54 33.07 6.02
CA MET A 307 -1.28 33.75 5.72
C MET A 307 -1.51 35.23 5.40
N ASP A 308 -2.54 35.55 4.62
CA ASP A 308 -2.91 36.93 4.29
C ASP A 308 -3.42 37.73 5.50
N VAL A 309 -4.23 37.11 6.36
CA VAL A 309 -4.67 37.73 7.62
C VAL A 309 -3.46 37.98 8.53
N LYS A 310 -2.54 37.02 8.66
CA LYS A 310 -1.32 37.18 9.47
C LYS A 310 -0.42 38.30 8.92
N LYS A 311 -0.32 38.43 7.60
CA LYS A 311 0.41 39.53 6.94
C LYS A 311 -0.25 40.89 7.22
N LYS A 312 -1.58 40.98 7.15
CA LYS A 312 -2.33 42.20 7.49
C LYS A 312 -2.18 42.58 8.96
N VAL A 313 -2.24 41.61 9.88
CA VAL A 313 -2.02 41.84 11.32
C VAL A 313 -0.60 42.36 11.57
N SER A 314 0.42 41.80 10.92
CA SER A 314 1.80 42.31 11.06
C SER A 314 1.99 43.74 10.52
N ILE A 315 1.23 44.13 9.49
CA ILE A 315 1.27 45.49 8.95
C ILE A 315 0.60 46.48 9.93
N VAL A 316 -0.49 46.07 10.57
CA VAL A 316 -1.19 46.87 11.58
C VAL A 316 -0.34 47.03 12.84
N GLU A 317 0.29 45.96 13.32
CA GLU A 317 1.20 46.01 14.47
C GLU A 317 2.40 46.93 14.20
N ASN A 318 2.97 46.90 12.99
CA ASN A 318 4.04 47.80 12.59
C ASN A 318 3.60 49.27 12.44
N HIS A 319 2.34 49.53 12.07
CA HIS A 319 1.77 50.89 12.03
C HIS A 319 1.52 51.46 13.45
N VAL A 320 1.15 50.61 14.41
CA VAL A 320 0.97 51.02 15.81
C VAL A 320 2.31 51.37 16.46
N ILE A 321 3.38 50.62 16.16
CA ILE A 321 4.74 50.93 16.65
C ILE A 321 5.28 52.24 16.05
N HIS A 322 4.94 52.57 14.81
CA HIS A 322 5.41 53.80 14.17
C HIS A 322 4.73 55.08 14.68
N ASN A 323 3.53 54.97 15.25
CA ASN A 323 2.79 56.10 15.82
C ASN A 323 3.11 56.38 17.31
N ILE A 324 3.77 55.45 18.01
CA ILE A 324 4.20 55.67 19.41
C ILE A 324 5.63 56.29 19.45
N GLY A 325 6.39 56.24 18.35
CA GLY A 325 7.77 56.72 18.28
C GLY A 325 7.99 58.18 17.82
N VAL A 326 6.95 59.02 17.74
CA VAL A 326 7.06 60.38 17.14
C VAL A 326 6.63 61.51 18.09
N GLN A 327 6.45 61.29 19.39
CA GLN A 327 6.04 62.38 20.32
C GLN A 327 7.00 62.73 21.47
N ASP A 328 8.21 62.18 21.52
CA ASP A 328 9.18 62.56 22.56
C ASP A 328 10.52 62.98 21.98
N THR A 329 10.65 64.27 21.61
CA THR A 329 11.87 65.10 21.78
C THR A 329 11.63 66.51 21.25
N GLU A 330 11.41 67.48 22.15
CA GLU A 330 12.05 68.80 22.15
C GLU A 330 11.70 69.55 23.45
N ALA A 331 12.68 69.62 24.36
CA ALA A 331 12.82 70.63 25.41
C ALA A 331 13.39 71.92 24.76
N ASP A 332 13.20 73.16 25.19
CA ASP A 332 13.25 73.75 26.54
C ASP A 332 12.81 75.24 26.51
N GLU A 333 12.52 75.77 27.71
CA GLU A 333 12.65 77.17 28.20
C GLU A 333 11.63 78.29 27.88
N TYR A 334 10.91 78.72 28.94
CA TYR A 334 10.98 80.04 29.63
C TYR A 334 9.63 80.75 29.97
N GLU A 335 9.45 80.99 31.28
CA GLU A 335 8.63 81.94 32.09
C GLU A 335 7.19 82.39 31.71
N GLY A 336 6.31 82.41 32.73
CA GLY A 336 5.18 83.36 32.79
C GLY A 336 3.94 82.93 33.58
N ASP A 337 3.97 83.18 34.89
CA ASP A 337 2.92 83.72 35.79
C ASP A 337 1.43 83.24 35.84
N HIS A 338 0.95 83.17 37.11
CA HIS A 338 -0.44 83.23 37.60
C HIS A 338 -1.46 82.15 37.15
N SER A 339 -2.43 81.65 37.93
CA SER A 339 -2.95 81.86 39.28
C SER A 339 -4.13 80.89 39.46
N GLU A 340 -4.34 80.35 40.67
CA GLU A 340 -5.66 79.96 41.25
C GLU A 340 -6.41 78.79 40.52
N GLU A 341 -7.15 77.86 41.12
CA GLU A 341 -7.88 77.80 42.38
C GLU A 341 -8.37 76.34 42.59
N GLN A 342 -8.47 75.92 43.87
CA GLN A 342 -9.54 75.10 44.49
C GLN A 342 -9.85 73.67 43.96
N CYS A 343 -9.69 72.63 44.80
CA CYS A 343 -10.72 72.03 45.71
C CYS A 343 -11.79 71.20 44.95
N CYS A 344 -12.22 69.98 45.29
CA CYS A 344 -12.27 69.13 46.49
C CYS A 344 -12.27 67.66 46.00
N GLU A 345 -11.59 66.72 46.66
CA GLU A 345 -12.10 65.80 47.69
C GLU A 345 -13.44 65.09 47.43
N THR A 346 -13.39 63.76 47.59
CA THR A 346 -14.29 62.81 48.31
C THR A 346 -14.54 61.54 47.48
N SER A 347 -13.89 60.41 47.81
CA SER A 347 -14.32 59.36 48.75
C SER A 347 -15.67 58.74 48.36
N SER A 348 -15.81 57.43 48.19
CA SER A 348 -15.89 56.42 49.25
C SER A 348 -16.30 55.09 48.58
N ASP A 349 -15.59 53.99 48.87
CA ASP A 349 -16.01 52.86 49.74
C ASP A 349 -17.21 52.04 49.18
N VAL A 350 -17.06 50.76 48.79
CA VAL A 350 -16.84 49.52 49.57
C VAL A 350 -18.16 48.73 49.78
N ASN A 351 -18.03 47.40 49.63
CA ASN A 351 -18.91 46.26 49.97
C ASN A 351 -20.07 45.91 49.01
N GLN A 352 -20.24 44.67 48.50
CA GLN A 352 -20.30 43.28 49.04
C GLN A 352 -21.77 42.83 49.24
N GLU A 353 -22.02 41.54 48.98
CA GLU A 353 -23.29 40.75 49.09
C GLU A 353 -24.20 40.86 47.84
N ASP A 354 -24.68 39.80 47.19
CA ASP A 354 -24.78 38.34 47.45
C ASP A 354 -24.64 37.53 46.15
#